data_AF-A0A966U5G6-F1
#
_entry.id   AF-A0A966U5G6-F1
#
_cell.length_a   1.000
_cell.length_b   1.000
_cell.length_c   1.000
_cell.angle_alpha   90.00
_cell.angle_beta   90.00
_cell.angle_gamma   90.00
#
_symmetry.space_group_name_H-M   'P 1'
#
loop_
_entity.id
_entity.type
_entity.pdbx_description
1 polymer ?
#
loop_
_entity_poly.entity_id
_entity_poly.type
_entity_poly.pdbx_seq_one_letter_code
_entity_poly.pdbx_strand_id
1 'polypeptide(L)' 'RLVTDFAEGAALIGSCDYCGEPTKDFYNCSTNTCRKRTLVCTACANSTMNISCTLCTNASLVP' A
#
# COMPACT_ATOMS: atom_id res chain seq x y z
N ARG A 1 -12.32 1.67 -7.21
CA ARG A 1 -11.86 0.42 -7.86
C ARG A 1 -12.48 -0.75 -7.10
N LEU A 2 -13.06 -1.72 -7.80
CA LEU A 2 -13.54 -2.97 -7.21
C LEU A 2 -12.36 -3.89 -6.91
N VAL A 3 -12.36 -4.51 -5.74
CA VAL A 3 -11.45 -5.60 -5.37
C VAL A 3 -12.26 -6.88 -5.47
N THR A 4 -11.82 -7.82 -6.29
CA THR A 4 -12.51 -9.10 -6.52
C THR A 4 -11.56 -10.22 -6.15
N ASP A 5 -12.08 -11.20 -5.42
CA ASP A 5 -11.35 -12.42 -5.09
C ASP A 5 -11.51 -13.45 -6.20
N PHE A 6 -10.45 -14.23 -6.46
CA PHE A 6 -10.47 -15.30 -7.46
C PHE A 6 -11.36 -16.47 -7.03
N ALA A 7 -11.44 -16.72 -5.73
CA ALA A 7 -12.30 -17.70 -5.09
C ALA A 7 -12.49 -17.33 -3.62
N GLU A 8 -13.51 -17.88 -2.98
CA GLU A 8 -13.67 -17.77 -1.53
C GLU A 8 -12.48 -18.44 -0.82
N GLY A 9 -11.88 -17.75 0.15
CA GLY A 9 -10.72 -18.25 0.89
C GLY A 9 -9.42 -18.36 0.08
N ALA A 10 -9.35 -17.78 -1.12
CA ALA A 10 -8.12 -17.75 -1.91
C ALA A 10 -6.98 -17.10 -1.11
N ALA A 11 -5.79 -17.71 -1.16
CA ALA A 11 -4.62 -17.17 -0.49
C ALA A 11 -4.27 -15.78 -1.04
N LEU A 12 -4.01 -14.83 -0.14
CA LEU A 12 -3.54 -13.50 -0.52
C LEU A 12 -2.06 -13.59 -0.90
N ILE A 13 -1.75 -13.19 -2.13
CA ILE A 13 -0.38 -13.18 -2.66
C ILE A 13 0.40 -11.91 -2.29
N GLY A 14 -0.30 -10.86 -1.84
CA GLY A 14 0.31 -9.61 -1.43
C GLY A 14 0.67 -9.61 0.05
N SER A 15 1.76 -8.92 0.37
CA SER A 15 2.20 -8.66 1.75
C SER A 15 2.12 -7.17 2.03
N CYS A 16 1.74 -6.82 3.26
CA CYS A 16 1.73 -5.44 3.73
C CYS A 16 3.16 -4.89 3.75
N ASP A 17 3.39 -3.78 3.08
CA ASP A 17 4.70 -3.14 2.97
C ASP A 17 5.21 -2.60 4.32
N TYR A 18 4.35 -2.52 5.35
CA TYR A 18 4.70 -2.02 6.67
C TYR A 18 5.02 -3.12 7.69
N CYS A 19 4.25 -4.22 7.68
CA CYS A 19 4.33 -5.26 8.70
C CYS A 19 4.52 -6.67 8.14
N GLY A 20 4.45 -6.87 6.82
CA GLY A 20 4.59 -8.17 6.17
C GLY A 20 3.33 -9.03 6.13
N GLU A 21 2.29 -8.71 6.91
CA GLU A 21 1.04 -9.48 6.96
C GLU A 21 0.34 -9.55 5.60
N PRO A 22 -0.34 -10.67 5.25
CA PRO A 22 -1.02 -10.81 3.97
C PRO A 22 -2.10 -9.74 3.76
N THR A 23 -2.13 -9.13 2.56
CA THR A 23 -3.16 -8.15 2.17
C THR A 23 -3.30 -8.06 0.66
N LYS A 24 -4.46 -7.57 0.22
CA LYS A 24 -4.77 -7.20 -1.18
C LYS A 24 -5.09 -5.71 -1.34
N ASP A 25 -4.99 -4.95 -0.25
CA ASP A 25 -5.46 -3.58 -0.18
C ASP A 25 -4.37 -2.60 -0.62
N PHE A 26 -4.65 -1.91 -1.72
CA PHE A 26 -3.74 -0.93 -2.29
C PHE A 26 -4.18 0.49 -1.94
N TYR A 27 -3.32 1.21 -1.22
CA TYR A 27 -3.50 2.60 -0.85
C TYR A 27 -2.62 3.51 -1.72
N ASN A 28 -3.07 4.75 -1.95
CA ASN A 28 -2.24 5.77 -2.59
C ASN A 28 -1.23 6.31 -1.58
N CYS A 29 0.01 6.52 -2.01
CA CYS A 29 0.99 7.24 -1.21
C CYS A 29 0.52 8.69 -0.99
N SER A 30 0.69 9.25 0.21
CA SER A 30 0.35 10.65 0.51
C SER A 30 1.24 11.64 -0.25
N THR A 31 2.41 11.23 -0.72
CA THR A 31 3.29 12.05 -1.57
C THR A 31 2.67 12.23 -2.96
N ASN A 32 1.99 13.36 -3.19
CA ASN A 32 1.23 13.65 -4.41
C ASN A 32 2.05 13.55 -5.72
N THR A 33 3.36 13.81 -5.68
CA THR A 33 4.24 13.69 -6.85
C THR A 33 4.62 12.25 -7.17
N CYS A 34 4.49 11.32 -6.21
CA CYS A 34 4.95 9.95 -6.40
C CYS A 34 4.02 9.12 -7.29
N ARG A 35 2.70 9.39 -7.24
CA ARG A 35 1.66 8.65 -8.00
C ARG A 35 1.80 7.12 -7.91
N LYS A 36 2.36 6.61 -6.82
CA LYS A 36 2.52 5.17 -6.53
C LYS A 36 1.39 4.68 -5.61
N ARG A 37 1.18 3.36 -5.64
CA ARG A 37 0.31 2.64 -4.73
C ARG A 37 1.14 1.59 -3.98
N THR A 38 0.80 1.36 -2.71
CA THR A 38 1.48 0.45 -1.79
C THR A 38 0.46 -0.50 -1.16
N LEU A 39 0.88 -1.71 -0.82
CA LEU A 39 0.05 -2.69 -0.13
C LEU A 39 0.11 -2.40 1.37
N VAL A 40 -1.02 -2.03 1.97
CA VAL A 40 -1.09 -1.72 3.40
C VAL A 40 -2.33 -2.41 3.97
N CYS A 41 -2.16 -3.25 4.98
CA CYS A 41 -3.30 -3.91 5.61
C CYS A 41 -4.17 -2.90 6.38
N THR A 42 -5.45 -3.23 6.60
CA THR A 42 -6.40 -2.37 7.31
C THR A 42 -5.91 -1.93 8.69
N ALA A 43 -5.21 -2.79 9.42
CA ALA A 43 -4.65 -2.45 10.73
C ALA A 43 -3.61 -1.31 10.63
N CYS A 44 -2.66 -1.43 9.69
CA CYS A 44 -1.65 -0.40 9.45
C CYS A 44 -2.24 0.89 8.86
N ALA A 45 -3.24 0.78 7.98
CA ALA A 45 -3.92 1.94 7.41
C ALA A 45 -4.67 2.73 8.48
N ASN A 46 -5.30 2.06 9.45
CA ASN A 46 -6.01 2.71 10.55
C ASN A 46 -5.08 3.30 11.61
N SER A 47 -3.82 2.84 11.69
CA SER A 47 -2.84 3.31 12.68
C SER A 47 -1.96 4.47 12.17
N THR A 48 -2.13 4.92 10.92
CA THR A 48 -1.34 6.02 10.35
C THR A 48 -2.23 7.10 9.76
N MET A 49 -1.84 8.36 9.95
CA MET A 49 -2.53 9.49 9.34
C MET A 49 -2.17 9.65 7.85
N ASN A 50 -0.97 9.23 7.45
CA ASN A 50 -0.46 9.35 6.09
C ASN A 50 0.20 8.05 5.64
N ILE A 51 -0.11 7.60 4.42
CA ILE A 51 0.50 6.42 3.82
C ILE A 51 1.82 6.86 3.18
N SER A 52 2.93 6.48 3.80
CA SER A 52 4.28 6.69 3.30
C SER A 52 4.70 5.50 2.45
N CYS A 53 5.50 5.76 1.43
CA CYS A 53 6.03 4.73 0.55
C CYS A 53 7.54 4.86 0.54
N THR A 54 8.25 3.74 0.78
CA THR A 54 9.69 3.70 1.08
C THR A 54 10.57 4.35 0.00
N LEU A 55 10.08 4.44 -1.24
CA LEU A 55 10.79 5.04 -2.39
C LEU A 55 10.09 6.30 -2.93
N CYS A 56 9.32 6.99 -2.08
CA CYS A 56 8.67 8.26 -2.36
C CYS A 56 9.21 9.33 -1.40
N THR A 57 10.52 9.58 -1.42
CA THR A 57 11.07 10.79 -0.78
C THR A 57 10.55 12.01 -1.54
N ASN A 58 10.27 13.11 -0.83
CA ASN A 58 9.89 14.38 -1.45
C ASN A 58 10.84 14.65 -2.61
N ALA A 59 10.27 14.80 -3.81
CA ALA A 59 10.99 14.93 -5.06
C ALA A 59 12.06 16.03 -4.99
N SER A 60 13.29 15.63 -4.65
CA SER A 60 14.50 16.45 -4.76
C SER A 60 15.70 15.63 -5.20
N LEU A 61 15.53 14.37 -5.62
CA LEU A 61 16.61 13.56 -6.19
C LEU A 61 16.07 12.64 -7.29
N VAL A 62 15.72 13.24 -8.43
CA VAL A 62 15.85 12.57 -9.73
C VAL A 62 16.95 13.38 -10.45
N PRO A 63 18.14 12.80 -10.73
CA PRO A 63 19.11 13.46 -11.60
C PRO A 63 18.58 13.63 -13.02
#